data_AF-A0A0B5F6K1-F1
#
_entry.id   AF-A0A0B5F6K1-F1
#
_cell.length_a   1.000
_cell.length_b   1.000
_cell.length_c   1.000
_cell.angle_alpha   90.00
_cell.angle_beta   90.00
_cell.angle_gamma   90.00
#
_symmetry.space_group_name_H-M   'P 1'
#
loop_
_entity.id
_entity.type
_entity.pdbx_description
1 polymer ?
#
loop_
_entity_poly.entity_id
_entity_poly.type
_entity_poly.pdbx_seq_one_letter_code
_entity_poly.pdbx_strand_id
1 'polypeptide(L)' 'MTTGEPSDRSTARAHLSQLIELFGTDGCLRISTAPAEPGPPNVGGESEDDEQN' A
#
# COMPACT_ATOMS: atom_id res chain seq x y z
N MET A 1 -23.49 26.19 -3.85
CA MET A 1 -22.10 25.84 -4.24
C MET A 1 -21.50 25.09 -3.07
N THR A 2 -21.18 23.81 -3.27
CA THR A 2 -20.75 22.87 -2.22
C THR A 2 -19.32 23.20 -1.80
N THR A 3 -19.18 24.08 -0.82
CA THR A 3 -17.91 24.48 -0.21
C THR A 3 -17.54 23.45 0.86
N GLY A 4 -16.76 22.42 0.53
CA GLY A 4 -16.40 21.41 1.54
C GLY A 4 -15.42 20.28 1.17
N GLU A 5 -14.77 20.28 0.00
CA GLU A 5 -13.95 19.14 -0.46
C GLU A 5 -12.58 19.44 -1.12
N PRO A 6 -11.92 20.62 -0.96
CA PRO A 6 -10.59 20.81 -1.57
C PRO A 6 -9.43 20.17 -0.77
N SER A 7 -9.61 19.90 0.54
CA SER A 7 -8.51 19.50 1.42
C SER A 7 -8.22 18.00 1.36
N ASP A 8 -9.23 17.15 1.53
CA ASP A 8 -9.06 15.69 1.49
C ASP A 8 -8.65 15.17 0.11
N ARG A 9 -9.19 15.79 -0.95
CA ARG A 9 -8.81 15.48 -2.32
C ARG A 9 -7.34 15.77 -2.62
N SER A 10 -6.77 16.78 -1.95
CA SER A 10 -5.35 17.11 -2.06
C SER A 10 -4.48 16.08 -1.34
N THR A 11 -4.91 15.63 -0.14
CA THR A 11 -4.20 14.60 0.63
C THR A 11 -4.23 13.24 -0.06
N ALA A 12 -5.38 12.80 -0.56
CA ALA A 12 -5.51 11.54 -1.29
C ALA A 12 -4.62 11.54 -2.54
N ARG A 13 -4.59 12.65 -3.29
CA ARG A 13 -3.73 12.80 -4.46
C ARG A 13 -2.25 12.76 -4.09
N ALA A 14 -1.84 13.46 -3.03
CA ALA A 14 -0.45 13.43 -2.55
C ALA A 14 -0.03 12.03 -2.10
N HIS A 15 -0.94 11.29 -1.46
CA HIS A 15 -0.67 9.92 -1.03
C HIS A 15 -0.55 8.97 -2.23
N LEU A 16 -1.44 9.08 -3.22
CA LEU A 16 -1.35 8.30 -4.45
C LEU A 16 -0.06 8.61 -5.23
N SER A 17 0.38 9.86 -5.27
CA SER A 17 1.66 10.24 -5.90
C SER A 17 2.83 9.49 -5.27
N GLN A 18 2.91 9.47 -3.93
CA GLN A 18 3.94 8.73 -3.20
C GLN A 18 3.90 7.23 -3.53
N LEU A 19 2.71 6.63 -3.57
CA LEU A 19 2.57 5.22 -3.93
C LEU A 19 3.00 4.92 -5.37
N ILE A 20 2.75 5.84 -6.31
CA ILE A 20 3.20 5.70 -7.70
C ILE A 20 4.72 5.82 -7.79
N GLU A 21 5.35 6.73 -7.04
CA GLU A 21 6.81 6.86 -7.02
C GLU A 21 7.50 5.62 -6.45
N LEU A 22 6.91 4.99 -5.43
CA LEU A 22 7.50 3.82 -4.77
C LEU A 22 7.19 2.49 -5.49
N PHE A 23 5.97 2.31 -5.98
CA PHE A 23 5.45 1.02 -6.45
C PHE A 23 4.93 1.06 -7.88
N GLY A 24 4.83 2.24 -8.49
CA GLY A 24 4.34 2.41 -9.84
C GLY A 24 5.30 1.89 -10.89
N THR A 25 4.74 1.57 -12.05
CA THR A 25 5.49 1.23 -13.26
C THR A 25 4.89 2.05 -14.40
N ASP A 26 5.73 2.68 -15.21
CA ASP A 26 5.29 3.54 -16.32
C ASP A 26 4.36 4.71 -15.90
N GLY A 27 4.56 5.23 -14.68
CA GLY A 27 3.73 6.30 -14.12
C GLY A 27 2.32 5.87 -13.70
N CYS A 28 2.04 4.56 -13.67
CA CYS A 28 0.77 3.99 -13.25
C CYS A 28 0.94 3.00 -12.08
N LEU A 29 0.01 3.03 -11.13
CA LEU A 29 -0.07 2.05 -10.04
C LEU A 29 -1.17 1.02 -10.33
N ARG A 30 -0.80 -0.26 -10.44
CA ARG A 30 -1.76 -1.36 -10.66
C ARG A 30 -2.18 -1.97 -9.32
N ILE A 31 -3.42 -1.74 -8.91
CA ILE A 31 -4.00 -2.35 -7.70
C ILE A 31 -4.77 -3.61 -8.09
N SER A 32 -4.38 -4.75 -7.53
CA SER A 32 -5.08 -6.02 -7.70
C SER A 32 -5.84 -6.33 -6.43
N THR A 33 -7.16 -6.17 -6.43
CA THR A 33 -8.03 -6.53 -5.32
C THR A 33 -8.59 -7.94 -5.53
N ALA A 34 -7.72 -8.91 -5.83
CA ALA A 34 -8.15 -10.29 -5.87
C ALA A 34 -8.72 -10.64 -4.49
N PRO A 35 -9.89 -11.28 -4.40
CA PRO A 35 -10.39 -11.76 -3.12
C PRO A 35 -9.30 -12.66 -2.55
N ALA A 36 -8.79 -12.31 -1.37
CA ALA A 36 -7.90 -13.20 -0.64
C ALA A 36 -8.72 -14.46 -0.36
N GLU A 37 -8.43 -15.55 -1.06
CA GLU A 37 -8.88 -16.85 -0.63
C GLU A 37 -8.41 -17.00 0.83
N PRO A 38 -9.27 -17.42 1.77
CA PRO A 38 -8.85 -17.66 3.14
C PRO A 38 -7.89 -18.86 3.14
N GLY A 39 -6.63 -18.60 2.79
CA GLY A 39 -5.51 -19.49 2.99
C GLY A 39 -5.23 -19.59 4.50
N PRO A 40 -4.73 -20.74 4.98
CA PRO A 40 -4.35 -20.87 6.38
C PRO A 40 -3.36 -19.75 6.75
N PRO A 41 -3.37 -19.26 8.00
CA PRO A 41 -2.51 -18.17 8.42
C PRO A 41 -1.07 -18.52 8.05
N ASN A 42 -0.42 -17.65 7.27
CA ASN A 42 1.00 -17.74 6.96
C ASN A 42 1.78 -17.57 8.28
N VAL A 43 1.98 -18.66 9.01
CA VAL A 43 3.07 -18.81 9.98
C VAL A 43 4.34 -18.87 9.15
N GLY A 44 4.84 -17.69 8.81
CA GLY A 44 6.03 -17.49 8.00
C GLY A 44 6.67 -16.18 8.43
N GLY A 45 6.91 -16.06 9.73
CA GLY A 45 7.73 -15.05 10.36
C GLY A 45 8.84 -15.75 11.14
N GLU A 46 9.59 -16.62 10.48
CA GLU A 46 10.92 -16.98 10.94
C GLU A 46 11.81 -15.74 10.71
N SER A 47 12.03 -14.98 11.77
CA SER A 47 13.24 -14.19 11.90
C SER A 47 14.05 -14.86 12.99
N GLU A 48 14.66 -15.99 12.64
CA GLU A 48 15.85 -16.49 13.32
C GLU A 48 17.04 -15.83 12.63
N ASP A 49 17.33 -14.59 13.03
CA ASP A 49 18.66 -14.03 12.86
C ASP A 49 19.44 -14.39 14.13
N ASP A 50 20.34 -15.34 13.93
CA ASP A 50 21.32 -15.90 14.84
C ASP A 50 22.40 -14.85 15.14
N GLU A 51 22.63 -14.48 16.41
CA GLU A 51 23.98 -14.14 16.93
C GLU A 51 23.89 -13.83 18.44
N GLN A 52 24.03 -14.88 19.24
CA GLN A 52 24.34 -14.77 20.66
C GLN A 52 25.85 -14.96 20.81
N ASN A 53 26.59 -13.87 21.05
CA ASN A 53 27.97 -13.93 21.54
C ASN A 53 28.10 -13.22 22.87
#